data_AF-A0A7V8DSA4-F1
#
_entry.id   AF-A0A7V8DSA4-F1
#
_cell.length_a   1.000
_cell.length_b   1.000
_cell.length_c   1.000
_cell.angle_alpha   90.00
_cell.angle_beta   90.00
_cell.angle_gamma   90.00
#
_symmetry.space_group_name_H-M   'P 1'
#
loop_
_entity.id
_entity.type
_entity.pdbx_description
1 polymer ?
#
loop_
_entity_poly.entity_id
_entity_poly.type
_entity_poly.pdbx_seq_one_letter_code
_entity_poly.pdbx_strand_id
1 'polypeptide(L)'
;MADSIQSKPLSPHLQIWRWHVTMTTSILHRATGVANLAAIVVLLAWLAALAAGPEQYAAFQALIGSAFGRLVLFGCLVSVSYHIANGIRHLLFNLGIGLDKKTATISGWVVIVLGFTGAIKMMWLGYRALGH
;
A
#
# COMPACT_ATOMS: atom_id res chain seq x y z
N MET A 1 26.73 8.93 43.53
CA MET A 1 26.39 7.84 42.59
C MET A 1 24.89 7.70 42.64
N ALA A 2 24.18 8.26 41.65
CA ALA A 2 22.73 8.29 41.62
C ALA A 2 22.19 6.91 41.24
N ASP A 3 21.27 6.39 42.05
CA ASP A 3 20.45 5.22 41.78
C ASP A 3 19.87 5.31 40.36
N SER A 4 20.28 4.42 39.46
CA SER A 4 19.60 4.25 38.18
C SER A 4 18.24 3.65 38.48
N ILE A 5 17.19 4.48 38.50
CA ILE A 5 15.80 4.10 38.71
C ILE A 5 15.52 2.79 37.95
N GLN A 6 15.36 1.70 38.69
CA GLN A 6 15.08 0.38 38.14
C GLN A 6 13.70 0.45 37.48
N SER A 7 13.67 0.61 36.16
CA SER A 7 12.44 0.74 35.40
C SER A 7 11.67 -0.57 35.47
N LYS A 8 10.40 -0.50 35.86
CA LYS A 8 9.53 -1.68 35.91
C LYS A 8 9.52 -2.37 34.54
N PRO A 9 9.59 -3.71 34.47
CA PRO A 9 9.58 -4.42 33.21
C PRO A 9 8.26 -4.15 32.47
N LEU A 10 8.35 -3.92 31.16
CA LEU A 10 7.20 -3.76 30.29
C LEU A 10 6.48 -5.11 30.16
N SER A 11 5.14 -5.08 30.27
CA SER A 11 4.35 -6.28 30.01
C SER A 11 4.51 -6.73 28.54
N PRO A 12 4.61 -8.05 28.29
CA PRO A 12 4.59 -8.56 26.92
C PRO A 12 3.30 -8.15 26.22
N HIS A 13 3.39 -7.65 24.98
CA HIS A 13 2.23 -7.15 24.25
C HIS A 13 2.21 -7.65 22.80
N LEU A 14 3.15 -7.25 21.94
CA LEU A 14 3.09 -7.62 20.50
C LEU A 14 3.22 -9.12 20.24
N GLN A 15 4.08 -9.82 20.98
CA GLN A 15 4.38 -11.24 20.73
C GLN A 15 3.29 -12.19 21.23
N ILE A 16 2.51 -11.78 22.23
CA ILE A 16 1.47 -12.62 22.85
C ILE A 16 0.05 -12.26 22.38
N TRP A 17 -0.12 -11.12 21.71
CA TRP A 17 -1.43 -10.63 21.31
C TRP A 17 -2.01 -11.41 20.13
N ARG A 18 -3.32 -11.66 20.16
CA ARG A 18 -4.03 -12.34 19.06
C ARG A 18 -4.31 -11.38 17.91
N TRP A 19 -3.77 -11.69 16.74
CA TRP A 19 -3.96 -10.89 15.54
C TRP A 19 -5.39 -10.92 15.02
N HIS A 20 -5.88 -9.75 14.63
CA HIS A 20 -7.18 -9.57 13.98
C HIS A 20 -6.98 -8.81 12.67
N VAL A 21 -7.80 -9.12 11.65
CA VAL A 21 -7.69 -8.47 10.33
C VAL A 21 -7.81 -6.95 10.42
N THR A 22 -8.61 -6.43 11.34
CA THR A 22 -8.76 -4.98 11.57
C THR A 22 -7.43 -4.33 11.97
N MET A 23 -6.63 -5.00 12.81
CA MET A 23 -5.29 -4.53 13.20
C MET A 23 -4.33 -4.55 12.01
N THR A 24 -4.33 -5.67 11.27
CA THR A 24 -3.51 -5.81 10.05
C THR A 24 -3.84 -4.69 9.07
N THR A 25 -5.13 -4.41 8.84
CA THR A 25 -5.55 -3.35 7.91
C THR A 25 -5.09 -1.96 8.35
N SER A 26 -5.08 -1.68 9.66
CA SER A 26 -4.55 -0.41 10.20
C SER A 26 -3.04 -0.26 9.99
N ILE A 27 -2.26 -1.34 10.19
CA ILE A 27 -0.82 -1.32 9.94
C ILE A 27 -0.54 -1.17 8.45
N LEU A 28 -1.23 -1.94 7.62
CA LEU A 28 -1.09 -1.86 6.16
C LEU A 28 -1.49 -0.48 5.63
N HIS A 29 -2.48 0.20 6.20
CA HIS A 29 -2.86 1.55 5.77
C HIS A 29 -1.73 2.55 5.99
N ARG A 30 -1.06 2.49 7.14
CA ARG A 30 0.12 3.31 7.44
C ARG A 30 1.30 2.96 6.53
N ALA A 31 1.59 1.66 6.38
CA ALA A 31 2.68 1.19 5.54
C ALA A 31 2.48 1.58 4.06
N THR A 32 1.27 1.41 3.53
CA THR A 32 0.93 1.83 2.16
C THR A 32 0.93 3.35 2.00
N GLY A 33 0.60 4.11 3.04
CA GLY A 33 0.75 5.57 3.03
C GLY A 33 2.20 5.99 2.79
N VAL A 34 3.15 5.37 3.49
CA VAL A 34 4.59 5.61 3.29
C VAL A 34 5.06 5.07 1.94
N ALA A 35 4.63 3.87 1.54
CA ALA A 35 4.99 3.29 0.25
C ALA A 35 4.47 4.13 -0.94
N ASN A 36 3.33 4.80 -0.80
CA ASN A 36 2.80 5.70 -1.81
C ASN A 36 3.68 6.95 -1.98
N LEU A 37 4.38 7.42 -0.93
CA LEU A 37 5.38 8.47 -1.09
C LEU A 37 6.54 8.02 -1.98
N ALA A 38 7.01 6.77 -1.82
CA ALA A 38 8.00 6.20 -2.72
C ALA A 38 7.46 5.99 -4.14
N ALA A 39 6.19 5.60 -4.29
CA ALA A 39 5.53 5.49 -5.60
C ALA A 39 5.46 6.85 -6.32
N ILE A 40 5.26 7.95 -5.59
CA ILE A 40 5.33 9.31 -6.15
C ILE A 40 6.73 9.60 -6.71
N VAL A 41 7.80 9.17 -6.04
CA VAL A 41 9.17 9.33 -6.56
C VAL A 41 9.35 8.56 -7.87
N VAL A 42 8.82 7.33 -7.98
CA VAL A 42 8.85 6.57 -9.24
C VAL A 42 8.07 7.30 -10.35
N LEU A 43 6.91 7.87 -10.03
CA LEU A 43 6.12 8.66 -10.97
C LEU A 43 6.86 9.92 -11.43
N LEU A 44 7.53 10.63 -10.51
CA LEU A 44 8.34 11.80 -10.84
C LEU A 44 9.55 11.43 -11.70
N ALA A 45 10.20 10.29 -11.43
CA ALA A 45 11.28 9.79 -12.27
C ALA A 45 10.80 9.47 -13.69
N TRP A 46 9.60 8.89 -13.83
CA TRP A 46 8.97 8.67 -15.13
C TRP A 46 8.69 9.98 -15.87
N LEU A 47 8.11 10.98 -15.19
CA LEU A 47 7.85 12.31 -15.76
C LEU A 47 9.15 13.02 -16.17
N ALA A 48 10.19 12.92 -15.36
CA ALA A 48 11.51 13.48 -15.67
C ALA A 48 12.13 12.82 -16.90
N ALA A 49 12.06 11.48 -17.00
CA ALA A 49 12.54 10.75 -18.17
C ALA A 49 11.76 11.11 -19.44
N LEU A 50 10.43 11.28 -19.33
CA LEU A 50 9.58 11.73 -20.43
C LEU A 50 9.97 13.14 -20.91
N ALA A 51 10.26 14.06 -20.00
CA ALA A 51 10.66 15.43 -20.32
C ALA A 51 12.11 15.55 -20.84
N ALA A 52 13.00 14.64 -20.44
CA ALA A 52 14.42 14.67 -20.81
C ALA A 52 14.68 14.25 -22.27
N GLY A 53 13.74 13.54 -22.89
CA GLY A 53 13.79 13.18 -24.31
C GLY A 53 13.67 11.68 -24.58
N PRO A 54 13.64 11.29 -25.86
CA PRO A 54 13.31 9.92 -26.26
C PRO A 54 14.27 8.85 -25.73
N GLU A 55 15.57 9.17 -25.61
CA GLU A 55 16.59 8.22 -25.15
C GLU A 55 16.40 7.89 -23.66
N GLN A 56 16.24 8.91 -22.82
CA GLN A 56 16.02 8.74 -21.37
C GLN A 56 14.69 8.06 -21.11
N TYR A 57 13.66 8.41 -21.89
CA TYR A 57 12.36 7.76 -21.80
C TYR A 57 12.42 6.27 -22.18
N ALA A 58 13.15 5.92 -23.25
CA ALA A 58 13.37 4.52 -23.64
C ALA A 58 14.13 3.73 -22.57
N ALA A 59 15.17 4.31 -21.97
CA ALA A 59 15.91 3.69 -20.87
C ALA A 59 15.00 3.43 -19.65
N PHE A 60 14.14 4.38 -19.28
CA PHE A 60 13.18 4.21 -18.19
C PHE A 60 12.14 3.13 -18.51
N GLN A 61 11.62 3.09 -19.74
CA GLN A 61 10.71 2.04 -20.19
C GLN A 61 11.35 0.65 -20.11
N ALA A 62 12.61 0.49 -20.49
CA ALA A 62 13.33 -0.77 -20.37
C ALA A 62 13.47 -1.21 -18.89
N LEU A 63 13.75 -0.26 -18.00
CA LEU A 63 13.85 -0.53 -16.56
C LEU A 63 12.50 -0.99 -15.98
N ILE A 64 11.42 -0.25 -16.21
CA ILE A 64 10.08 -0.59 -15.70
C ILE A 64 9.51 -1.84 -16.37
N GLY A 65 9.84 -2.09 -17.64
CA GLY A 65 9.43 -3.29 -18.38
C GLY A 65 10.12 -4.58 -17.91
N SER A 66 11.27 -4.47 -17.24
CA SER A 66 11.97 -5.62 -16.65
C SER A 66 11.10 -6.39 -15.65
N ALA A 67 11.46 -7.64 -15.34
CA ALA A 67 10.72 -8.43 -14.35
C ALA A 67 10.66 -7.73 -12.98
N PHE A 68 11.77 -7.13 -12.54
CA PHE A 68 11.83 -6.37 -11.31
C PHE A 68 11.02 -5.07 -11.39
N GLY A 69 11.14 -4.32 -12.49
CA GLY A 69 10.36 -3.09 -12.71
C GLY A 69 8.85 -3.34 -12.66
N ARG A 70 8.38 -4.42 -13.28
CA ARG A 70 6.97 -4.84 -13.22
C ARG A 70 6.52 -5.26 -11.83
N LEU A 71 7.40 -5.90 -11.05
CA LEU A 71 7.11 -6.22 -9.64
C LEU A 71 6.95 -4.96 -8.80
N VAL A 72 7.85 -3.98 -8.97
CA VAL A 72 7.75 -2.66 -8.31
C VAL A 72 6.47 -1.96 -8.71
N LEU A 73 6.15 -1.93 -10.01
CA LEU A 73 4.93 -1.31 -10.53
C LEU A 73 3.67 -1.96 -9.96
N PHE A 74 3.63 -3.30 -9.91
CA PHE A 74 2.54 -4.04 -9.28
C PHE A 74 2.41 -3.67 -7.80
N GLY A 75 3.52 -3.62 -7.05
CA GLY A 75 3.54 -3.19 -5.66
C GLY A 75 2.98 -1.77 -5.46
N CYS A 76 3.37 -0.82 -6.31
CA CYS A 76 2.82 0.53 -6.31
C CYS A 76 1.30 0.54 -6.54
N LEU A 77 0.82 -0.24 -7.51
CA LEU A 77 -0.62 -0.34 -7.82
C LEU A 77 -1.41 -1.00 -6.68
N VAL A 78 -0.88 -2.05 -6.05
CA VAL A 78 -1.50 -2.68 -4.87
C VAL A 78 -1.56 -1.66 -3.72
N SER A 79 -0.46 -0.95 -3.48
CA SER A 79 -0.37 0.05 -2.41
C SER A 79 -1.40 1.17 -2.58
N VAL A 80 -1.48 1.79 -3.76
CA VAL A 80 -2.46 2.85 -4.03
C VAL A 80 -3.90 2.34 -3.95
N SER A 81 -4.19 1.20 -4.58
CA SER A 81 -5.55 0.61 -4.58
C SER A 81 -6.03 0.30 -3.17
N TYR A 82 -5.18 -0.37 -2.38
CA TYR A 82 -5.48 -0.70 -1.00
C TYR A 82 -5.64 0.56 -0.15
N HIS A 83 -4.74 1.54 -0.29
CA HIS A 83 -4.74 2.73 0.54
C HIS A 83 -6.02 3.56 0.34
N ILE A 84 -6.48 3.69 -0.90
CA ILE A 84 -7.74 4.36 -1.23
C ILE A 84 -8.92 3.57 -0.68
N ALA A 85 -8.99 2.25 -0.93
CA ALA A 85 -10.10 1.41 -0.47
C ALA A 85 -10.23 1.43 1.07
N ASN A 86 -9.12 1.29 1.78
CA ASN A 86 -9.12 1.36 3.25
C ASN A 86 -9.30 2.79 3.76
N GLY A 87 -8.88 3.82 3.00
CA GLY A 87 -9.19 5.22 3.28
C GLY A 87 -10.69 5.49 3.26
N ILE A 88 -11.41 4.99 2.24
CA ILE A 88 -12.88 5.06 2.18
C ILE A 88 -13.51 4.35 3.39
N ARG A 89 -13.01 3.17 3.75
CA ARG A 89 -13.45 2.45 4.96
C ARG A 89 -13.25 3.30 6.23
N HIS A 90 -12.12 4.00 6.37
CA HIS A 90 -11.88 4.92 7.47
C HIS A 90 -12.85 6.11 7.46
N LEU A 91 -13.16 6.68 6.30
CA LEU A 91 -14.16 7.73 6.18
C LEU A 91 -15.55 7.24 6.61
N LEU A 92 -15.95 6.03 6.22
CA LEU A 92 -17.21 5.42 6.69
C LEU A 92 -17.22 5.22 8.21
N PHE A 93 -16.10 4.79 8.80
CA PHE A 93 -15.98 4.66 10.25
C PHE A 93 -16.12 6.01 10.96
N ASN A 94 -15.58 7.09 10.39
CA ASN A 94 -15.73 8.45 10.92
C ASN A 94 -17.20 8.93 10.88
N LEU A 95 -18.00 8.41 9.96
CA LEU A 95 -19.44 8.65 9.89
C LEU A 95 -20.26 7.72 10.81
N GLY A 96 -19.59 6.87 11.61
CA GLY A 96 -20.25 5.90 12.50
C GLY A 96 -20.75 4.63 11.80
N ILE A 97 -20.40 4.40 10.54
CA ILE A 97 -20.91 3.28 9.73
C ILE A 97 -19.98 2.07 9.85
N GLY A 98 -20.52 0.88 10.12
CA GLY A 98 -19.78 -0.38 10.06
C GLY A 98 -18.82 -0.66 11.23
N LEU A 99 -19.11 -0.10 12.41
CA LEU A 99 -18.29 -0.22 13.62
C LEU A 99 -18.49 -1.55 14.38
N ASP A 100 -19.53 -2.33 14.06
CA ASP A 100 -19.72 -3.64 14.68
C ASP A 100 -18.62 -4.62 14.25
N LYS A 101 -18.32 -5.60 15.12
CA LYS A 101 -17.19 -6.52 14.93
C LYS A 101 -17.29 -7.31 13.62
N LYS A 102 -18.48 -7.73 13.22
CA LYS A 102 -18.69 -8.55 12.02
C LYS A 102 -18.43 -7.70 10.77
N THR A 103 -19.04 -6.52 10.69
CA THR A 103 -18.86 -5.60 9.55
C THR A 103 -17.43 -5.08 9.48
N ALA A 104 -16.80 -4.73 10.61
CA ALA A 104 -15.41 -4.30 10.65
C ALA A 104 -14.45 -5.40 10.16
N THR A 105 -14.74 -6.67 10.45
CA THR A 105 -13.95 -7.83 9.99
C THR A 105 -14.14 -8.07 8.49
N ILE A 106 -15.39 -8.09 8.01
CA ILE A 106 -15.70 -8.30 6.59
C ILE A 106 -15.10 -7.17 5.74
N SER A 107 -15.37 -5.92 6.10
CA SER A 107 -14.82 -4.75 5.40
C SER A 107 -13.29 -4.76 5.39
N GLY A 108 -12.64 -5.27 6.43
CA GLY A 108 -11.19 -5.44 6.47
C GLY A 108 -10.66 -6.41 5.41
N TRP A 109 -11.34 -7.55 5.20
CA TRP A 109 -10.98 -8.47 4.10
C TRP A 109 -11.31 -7.89 2.72
N VAL A 110 -12.44 -7.20 2.59
CA VAL A 110 -12.85 -6.56 1.34
C VAL A 110 -11.78 -5.58 0.84
N VAL A 111 -11.26 -4.71 1.71
CA VAL A 111 -10.24 -3.73 1.28
C VAL A 111 -8.92 -4.38 0.86
N ILE A 112 -8.54 -5.51 1.48
CA ILE A 112 -7.36 -6.29 1.07
C ILE A 112 -7.57 -6.87 -0.34
N VAL A 113 -8.72 -7.51 -0.58
CA VAL A 113 -9.06 -8.09 -1.90
C VAL A 113 -9.14 -7.00 -2.96
N LEU A 114 -9.74 -5.84 -2.65
CA LEU A 114 -9.79 -4.69 -3.55
C LEU A 114 -8.39 -4.17 -3.89
N GLY A 115 -7.45 -4.18 -2.94
CA GLY A 115 -6.06 -3.80 -3.19
C GLY A 115 -5.41 -4.63 -4.30
N PHE A 116 -5.48 -5.96 -4.18
CA PHE A 116 -4.89 -6.87 -5.17
C PHE A 116 -5.66 -6.89 -6.49
N THR A 117 -6.98 -6.98 -6.45
CA THR A 117 -7.81 -7.03 -7.67
C THR A 117 -7.78 -5.72 -8.45
N GLY A 118 -7.69 -4.57 -7.76
CA GLY A 118 -7.48 -3.27 -8.37
C GLY A 118 -6.16 -3.22 -9.14
N ALA A 119 -5.06 -3.66 -8.53
CA ALA A 119 -3.75 -3.72 -9.17
C ALA A 119 -3.73 -4.64 -10.39
N ILE A 120 -4.31 -5.84 -10.28
CA ILE A 120 -4.41 -6.79 -11.39
C ILE A 120 -5.19 -6.19 -12.56
N LYS A 121 -6.35 -5.56 -12.29
CA LYS A 121 -7.15 -4.91 -13.33
C LYS A 121 -6.38 -3.77 -14.02
N MET A 122 -5.67 -2.93 -13.26
CA MET A 122 -4.88 -1.84 -13.83
C MET A 122 -3.74 -2.35 -14.69
N MET A 123 -2.99 -3.37 -14.25
CA MET A 123 -1.96 -3.99 -15.08
C MET A 123 -2.55 -4.60 -16.36
N TRP A 124 -3.66 -5.32 -16.25
CA TRP A 124 -4.33 -5.93 -17.41
C TRP A 124 -4.79 -4.88 -18.43
N LEU A 125 -5.41 -3.78 -17.96
CA LEU A 125 -5.78 -2.67 -18.83
C LEU A 125 -4.55 -2.03 -19.50
N GLY A 126 -3.45 -1.88 -18.76
CA GLY A 126 -2.18 -1.38 -19.30
C GLY A 126 -1.63 -2.26 -20.42
N TYR A 127 -1.63 -3.59 -20.25
CA TYR A 127 -1.21 -4.52 -21.31
C TYR A 127 -2.09 -4.43 -22.55
N ARG A 128 -3.41 -4.36 -22.36
CA ARG A 128 -4.36 -4.23 -23.48
C ARG A 128 -4.19 -2.91 -24.24
N ALA A 129 -3.92 -1.81 -23.54
CA ALA A 129 -3.70 -0.51 -24.16
C ALA A 129 -2.41 -0.48 -25.02
N LEU A 130 -1.43 -1.32 -24.70
CA LEU A 130 -0.18 -1.46 -25.44
C LEU A 130 -0.29 -2.45 -26.63
N GLY A 131 -1.48 -3.03 -26.87
CA GLY A 131 -1.70 -3.94 -28.00
C GLY A 131 -1.20 -5.37 -27.78
N HIS A 132 -0.94 -5.76 -26.53
CA HIS A 132 -0.62 -7.13 -26.13
C HIS A 132 -1.85 -7.90 -25.66
#